data_AF-A0A526Z5S2-F1
#
_entry.id   AF-A0A526Z5S2-F1
#
_cell.length_a   1.000
_cell.length_b   1.000
_cell.length_c   1.000
_cell.angle_alpha   90.00
_cell.angle_beta   90.00
_cell.angle_gamma   90.00
#
_symmetry.space_group_name_H-M   'P 1'
#
loop_
_entity.id
_entity.type
_entity.pdbx_description
1 polymer ?
#
loop_
_entity_poly.entity_id
_entity_poly.type
_entity_poly.pdbx_seq_one_letter_code
_entity_poly.pdbx_strand_id
1 'polypeptide(L)' 'IMEHKALMEKFPEMEHADPNSIRLAPGARGEIIWTFANAGEFGFACLIPGHYDSGMKGDITVAH' A
#
# COMPACT_ATOMS: atom_id res chain seq x y z
N ILE A 1 2.27 -6.71 -4.93
CA ILE A 1 1.04 -6.51 -4.13
C ILE A 1 0.46 -7.84 -3.62
N MET A 2 0.04 -8.76 -4.50
CA MET A 2 -0.64 -10.00 -4.06
C MET A 2 0.21 -10.90 -3.14
N GLU A 3 1.50 -11.03 -3.42
CA GLU A 3 2.42 -11.77 -2.55
C GLU A 3 2.52 -11.15 -1.14
N HIS A 4 2.63 -9.82 -1.09
CA HIS A 4 2.67 -9.08 0.18
C HIS A 4 1.33 -9.14 0.93
N LYS A 5 0.19 -9.13 0.22
CA LYS A 5 -1.14 -9.35 0.81
C LYS A 5 -1.21 -10.68 1.54
N ALA A 6 -0.77 -11.76 0.88
CA ALA A 6 -0.77 -13.10 1.46
C ALA A 6 0.15 -13.20 2.69
N LEU A 7 1.25 -12.43 2.72
CA LEU A 7 2.13 -12.35 3.89
C LEU A 7 1.44 -11.64 5.07
N MET A 8 0.77 -10.51 4.82
CA MET A 8 0.02 -9.78 5.85
C MET A 8 -1.18 -10.56 6.39
N GLU A 9 -1.85 -11.36 5.56
CA GLU A 9 -2.93 -12.24 6.03
C GLU A 9 -2.41 -13.32 6.99
N LYS A 10 -1.19 -13.84 6.75
CA LYS A 10 -0.55 -14.81 7.65
C LYS A 10 -0.01 -14.17 8.93
N PHE A 11 0.44 -12.92 8.86
CA PHE A 11 1.07 -12.19 9.96
C PHE A 11 0.48 -10.78 10.10
N PRO A 12 -0.76 -10.63 10.62
CA PRO A 12 -1.49 -9.35 10.63
C PRO A 12 -0.86 -8.27 11.53
N GLU A 13 0.03 -8.67 12.45
CA GLU A 13 0.77 -7.78 13.33
C GLU A 13 2.20 -7.52 12.87
N MET A 14 2.57 -7.95 11.65
CA MET A 14 3.91 -7.68 11.13
C MET A 14 4.20 -6.17 11.11
N GLU A 15 5.40 -5.82 11.55
CA GLU A 15 5.88 -4.44 11.53
C GLU A 15 6.10 -4.00 10.08
N HIS A 16 5.62 -2.80 9.76
CA HIS A 16 5.84 -2.17 8.47
C HIS A 16 6.68 -0.92 8.74
N ALA A 17 7.98 -1.02 8.46
CA ALA A 17 8.93 0.07 8.59
C ALA A 17 9.44 0.57 7.22
N ASP A 18 8.78 0.14 6.14
CA ASP A 18 9.20 0.51 4.78
C ASP A 18 8.84 1.97 4.49
N PRO A 19 9.73 2.74 3.83
CA PRO A 19 9.53 4.16 3.56
C PRO A 19 8.36 4.47 2.61
N ASN A 20 7.84 3.45 1.91
CA ASN A 20 6.68 3.52 1.02
C ASN A 20 5.39 2.96 1.66
N SER A 21 5.34 2.87 2.99
CA SER A 21 4.19 2.35 3.73
C SER A 21 3.87 3.25 4.93
N ILE A 22 2.60 3.28 5.32
CA ILE A 22 2.16 3.94 6.55
C ILE A 22 1.01 3.16 7.18
N ARG A 23 1.03 3.01 8.50
CA ARG A 23 -0.08 2.46 9.27
C ARG A 23 -0.82 3.60 9.97
N LEU A 24 -2.10 3.77 9.64
CA LEU A 24 -2.95 4.82 10.18
C LEU A 24 -4.02 4.23 11.11
N ALA A 25 -4.24 4.88 12.25
CA ALA A 25 -5.40 4.62 13.10
C ALA A 25 -6.67 5.18 12.44
N PRO A 26 -7.88 4.69 12.80
CA PRO A 26 -9.14 5.26 12.31
C PRO A 26 -9.21 6.78 12.52
N GLY A 27 -9.55 7.53 11.47
CA GLY A 27 -9.66 8.99 11.52
C GLY A 27 -8.32 9.75 11.44
N ALA A 28 -7.18 9.06 11.49
CA ALA A 28 -5.87 9.68 11.29
C ALA A 28 -5.61 10.02 9.82
N ARG A 29 -4.63 10.88 9.59
CA ARG A 29 -4.12 11.26 8.26
C ARG A 29 -2.61 11.07 8.23
N GLY A 30 -2.08 10.78 7.06
CA GLY A 30 -0.64 10.73 6.81
C GLY A 30 -0.37 10.87 5.32
N GLU A 31 0.90 11.04 4.97
CA GLU A 31 1.34 11.30 3.60
C GLU A 31 2.52 10.37 3.26
N ILE A 32 2.54 9.90 2.02
CA ILE A 32 3.68 9.20 1.43
C ILE A 32 4.11 10.05 0.23
N ILE A 33 5.32 10.61 0.29
CA ILE A 33 5.90 11.38 -0.80
C ILE A 33 6.83 10.45 -1.58
N TRP A 34 6.60 10.30 -2.89
CA TRP A 34 7.37 9.40 -3.73
C TRP A 34 7.85 10.08 -5.01
N THR A 35 9.14 9.93 -5.31
CA THR A 35 9.72 10.33 -6.58
C THR A 35 9.88 9.09 -7.46
N PHE A 36 9.14 9.03 -8.56
CA PHE A 36 9.23 7.92 -9.51
C PHE A 36 10.50 8.05 -10.37
N ALA A 37 11.35 7.03 -10.33
CA ALA A 37 12.57 6.99 -11.13
C ALA A 37 12.32 6.63 -12.61
N ASN A 38 11.17 6.01 -12.91
CA ASN A 38 10.83 5.52 -14.25
C ASN A 38 9.34 5.73 -14.53
N ALA A 39 8.99 5.88 -15.81
CA ALA A 39 7.62 5.76 -16.29
C ALA A 39 7.13 4.30 -16.17
N GLY A 40 5.82 4.11 -16.00
CA GLY A 40 5.20 2.79 -15.87
C GLY A 40 3.90 2.82 -15.07
N GLU A 41 3.33 1.63 -14.89
CA GLU A 41 2.16 1.40 -14.04
C GLU A 41 2.60 0.97 -12.64
N PHE A 42 2.09 1.65 -11.63
CA PHE A 42 2.32 1.36 -10.22
C PHE A 42 0.97 1.17 -9.53
N GLY A 43 0.95 0.42 -8.42
CA GLY A 43 -0.25 0.24 -7.63
C GLY A 43 -0.02 0.62 -6.17
N PHE A 44 -1.03 1.20 -5.54
CA PHE A 44 -1.09 1.37 -4.10
C PHE A 44 -2.25 0.56 -3.55
N ALA A 45 -2.11 0.05 -2.33
CA ALA A 45 -3.21 -0.65 -1.67
C ALA A 45 -3.07 -0.72 -0.16
N CYS A 46 -4.20 -0.84 0.52
CA CYS A 46 -4.26 -1.22 1.93
C CYS A 46 -4.41 -2.74 2.03
N LEU A 47 -3.45 -3.38 2.69
CA LEU A 47 -3.36 -4.84 2.77
C LEU A 47 -3.75 -5.38 4.16
N ILE A 48 -4.35 -4.53 5.00
CA ILE A 48 -5.08 -5.01 6.17
C ILE A 48 -6.18 -5.96 5.67
N PRO A 49 -6.36 -7.13 6.31
CA PRO A 49 -7.36 -8.12 5.88
C PRO A 49 -8.72 -7.48 5.60
N GLY A 50 -9.27 -7.77 4.42
CA GLY A 50 -10.55 -7.23 3.94
C GLY A 50 -10.49 -5.85 3.28
N HIS A 51 -9.47 -5.02 3.54
CA HIS A 51 -9.42 -3.64 3.02
C HIS A 51 -9.19 -3.62 1.49
N TYR A 52 -8.22 -4.43 1.01
CA TYR A 52 -7.94 -4.57 -0.42
C TYR A 52 -9.18 -5.04 -1.19
N ASP A 53 -9.83 -6.09 -0.69
CA ASP A 53 -10.98 -6.73 -1.34
C ASP A 53 -12.22 -5.82 -1.30
N SER A 54 -12.32 -4.95 -0.28
CA SER A 54 -13.33 -3.89 -0.17
C SER A 54 -13.03 -2.66 -1.05
N GLY A 55 -11.92 -2.65 -1.79
CA GLY A 55 -11.61 -1.62 -2.78
C GLY A 55 -10.58 -0.57 -2.34
N MET A 56 -9.90 -0.71 -1.19
CA MET A 56 -8.79 0.17 -0.81
C MET A 56 -7.53 -0.14 -1.62
N LYS A 57 -7.59 0.14 -2.92
CA LYS A 57 -6.53 -0.04 -3.90
C LYS A 57 -6.70 0.95 -5.05
N GLY A 58 -5.63 1.22 -5.76
CA GLY A 58 -5.68 2.00 -6.99
C GLY A 58 -4.40 1.88 -7.80
N ASP A 59 -4.53 2.25 -9.07
CA ASP A 59 -3.43 2.25 -10.04
C ASP A 59 -2.94 3.69 -10.25
N ILE A 60 -1.65 3.81 -10.52
CA ILE A 60 -0.94 5.05 -10.78
C ILE A 60 -0.15 4.85 -12.07
N THR A 61 -0.56 5.58 -13.11
CA THR A 61 0.19 5.64 -14.36
C THR A 61 1.17 6.81 -14.32
N VAL A 62 2.46 6.53 -14.51
CA VAL A 62 3.51 7.55 -14.63
C VAL A 62 4.00 7.54 -16.07
N ALA A 63 3.84 8.68 -16.76
CA ALA A 63 4.28 8.86 -18.14
C ALA A 63 5.21 10.07 -18.25
N HIS A 64 5.93 10.16 -19.38
CA HIS A 64 6.79 11.29 -19.73
C HIS A 64 6.03 12.46 -20.34
#